data_AF-A0A401S131-F1
#
_entry.id   AF-A0A401S131-F1
#
_cell.length_a   1.000
_cell.length_b   1.000
_cell.length_c   1.000
_cell.angle_alpha   90.00
_cell.angle_beta   90.00
_cell.angle_gamma   90.00
#
_symmetry.space_group_name_H-M   'P 1'
#
loop_
_entity.id
_entity.type
_entity.pdbx_description
1 polymer ?
#
loop_
_entity_poly.entity_id
_entity_poly.type
_entity_poly.pdbx_seq_one_letter_code
_entity_poly.pdbx_strand_id
1 'polypeptide(L)'
;MGDRHIGEISARKKVVDLVRHEVAEVQNFVKSGNQFLKITRSFIANSVREGKLTQIKGRTYFKEAMHAILFCGRINIPLINPEEMMEHHEFQLLSETYPDAFQKYSSHLPKRPPYAVLLGAVVEIIGTDINEVLKCLTDLNRDMLVEFTGNNFNKLGNIFIPEVISCCYLWDVTTKEKTDNYFGAVVSVRGRQQKEIMFDILCCQTWHLYISSAVCISKKFNKISLRFSPELQIEVVDTIHSSQYDLPSGVQVCNSFESSPYKLCFDIYINNPYFEFDISAKCESLSQLLYANRQIAEKLEFLDTSILMNSTKLTNYKRLKNNLKLLEFNVGQHLQFYDPNG
;
A
#
# COMPACT_ATOMS: atom_id res chain seq x y z
N MET A 1 -37.42 -25.81 27.54
CA MET A 1 -35.96 -26.00 27.73
C MET A 1 -35.11 -25.40 26.59
N GLY A 2 -35.69 -24.78 25.56
CA GLY A 2 -34.95 -24.16 24.44
C GLY A 2 -34.49 -22.71 24.67
N ASP A 3 -35.19 -21.91 25.48
CA ASP A 3 -34.91 -20.46 25.58
C ASP A 3 -33.69 -20.09 26.43
N ARG A 4 -33.28 -20.93 27.39
CA ARG A 4 -32.09 -20.66 28.21
C ARG A 4 -30.78 -20.82 27.42
N HIS A 5 -30.77 -21.69 26.42
CA HIS A 5 -29.56 -21.98 25.64
C HIS A 5 -29.26 -20.89 24.59
N ILE A 6 -30.29 -20.24 24.06
CA ILE A 6 -30.15 -19.11 23.11
C ILE A 6 -29.63 -17.86 23.84
N GLY A 7 -30.09 -17.62 25.08
CA GLY A 7 -29.62 -16.51 25.93
C GLY A 7 -28.15 -16.62 26.32
N GLU A 8 -27.66 -17.82 26.65
CA GLU A 8 -26.25 -18.05 27.03
C GLU A 8 -25.28 -17.93 25.84
N ILE A 9 -25.69 -18.34 24.64
CA ILE A 9 -24.87 -18.17 23.42
C ILE A 9 -24.77 -16.69 23.03
N SER A 10 -25.87 -15.94 23.15
CA SER A 10 -25.89 -14.49 22.89
C SER A 10 -25.04 -13.71 23.91
N ALA A 11 -25.11 -14.08 25.20
CA ALA A 11 -24.31 -13.46 26.25
C ALA A 11 -22.82 -13.78 26.13
N ARG A 12 -22.44 -15.02 25.79
CA ARG A 12 -21.03 -15.40 25.55
C ARG A 12 -20.44 -14.70 24.33
N LYS A 13 -21.22 -14.55 23.26
CA LYS A 13 -20.78 -13.80 22.07
C LYS A 13 -20.52 -12.33 22.43
N LYS A 14 -21.43 -11.69 23.17
CA LYS A 14 -21.25 -10.31 23.67
C LYS A 14 -20.01 -10.14 24.56
N VAL A 15 -19.70 -11.10 25.45
CA VAL A 15 -18.51 -11.03 26.32
C VAL A 15 -17.22 -11.20 25.51
N VAL A 16 -17.20 -12.12 24.53
CA VAL A 16 -16.04 -12.29 23.63
C VAL A 16 -15.83 -11.06 22.75
N ASP A 17 -16.91 -10.42 22.27
CA ASP A 17 -16.85 -9.19 21.49
C ASP A 17 -16.39 -7.99 22.35
N LEU A 18 -16.84 -7.88 23.62
CA LEU A 18 -16.35 -6.87 24.57
C LEU A 18 -14.84 -6.99 24.86
N VAL A 19 -14.34 -8.22 25.09
CA VAL A 19 -12.91 -8.46 25.35
C VAL A 19 -12.04 -8.18 24.11
N ARG A 20 -12.60 -8.33 22.89
CA ARG A 20 -11.91 -7.99 21.63
C ARG A 20 -11.70 -6.49 21.46
N HIS A 21 -12.67 -5.66 21.85
CA HIS A 21 -12.59 -4.20 21.75
C HIS A 21 -11.66 -3.55 22.79
N GLU A 22 -11.24 -4.28 23.82
CA GLU A 22 -10.23 -3.85 24.80
C GLU A 22 -8.79 -4.09 24.32
N VAL A 23 -8.60 -4.82 23.21
CA VAL A 23 -7.28 -5.03 22.63
C VAL A 23 -6.82 -3.74 21.96
N ALA A 24 -5.81 -3.11 22.57
CA ALA A 24 -5.13 -1.91 22.07
C ALA A 24 -4.85 -1.93 20.55
N GLU A 25 -4.51 -3.09 19.99
CA GLU A 25 -4.22 -3.24 18.57
C GLU A 25 -5.44 -3.02 17.67
N VAL A 26 -6.61 -3.51 18.10
CA VAL A 26 -7.89 -3.35 17.40
C VAL A 26 -8.33 -1.89 17.45
N GLN A 27 -8.24 -1.27 18.62
CA GLN A 27 -8.57 0.15 18.78
C GLN A 27 -7.68 1.04 17.90
N ASN A 28 -6.37 0.77 17.87
CA ASN A 28 -5.44 1.53 17.04
C ASN A 28 -5.74 1.32 15.55
N PHE A 29 -6.13 0.12 15.13
CA PHE A 29 -6.56 -0.15 13.75
C PHE A 29 -7.83 0.64 13.38
N VAL A 30 -8.87 0.56 14.21
CA VAL A 30 -10.15 1.25 13.98
C VAL A 30 -9.94 2.76 13.91
N LYS A 31 -9.23 3.35 14.89
CA LYS A 31 -8.90 4.78 14.90
C LYS A 31 -8.10 5.19 13.67
N SER A 32 -7.07 4.42 13.32
CA SER A 32 -6.22 4.68 12.15
C SER A 32 -7.03 4.66 10.86
N GLY A 33 -7.87 3.65 10.67
CA GLY A 33 -8.68 3.46 9.47
C GLY A 33 -9.75 4.53 9.32
N ASN A 34 -10.48 4.85 10.40
CA ASN A 34 -11.49 5.90 10.37
C ASN A 34 -10.87 7.26 10.06
N GLN A 35 -9.80 7.63 10.76
CA GLN A 35 -9.14 8.92 10.54
C GLN A 35 -8.55 9.02 9.12
N PHE A 36 -7.93 7.95 8.62
CA PHE A 36 -7.43 7.89 7.26
C PHE A 36 -8.53 8.15 6.23
N LEU A 37 -9.67 7.46 6.36
CA LEU A 37 -10.82 7.63 5.46
C LEU A 37 -11.42 9.02 5.55
N LYS A 38 -11.56 9.58 6.76
CA LYS A 38 -12.10 10.92 6.98
C LYS A 38 -11.26 11.99 6.30
N ILE A 39 -9.95 11.97 6.52
CA ILE A 39 -9.02 12.95 5.92
C ILE A 39 -8.95 12.76 4.40
N THR A 40 -8.85 11.51 3.92
CA THR A 40 -8.83 11.21 2.47
C THR A 40 -10.12 11.68 1.78
N ARG A 41 -11.29 11.42 2.39
CA ARG A 41 -12.59 11.89 1.87
C ARG A 41 -12.63 13.41 1.78
N SER A 42 -12.20 14.09 2.83
CA SER A 42 -12.16 15.56 2.88
C SER A 42 -11.26 16.13 1.79
N PHE A 43 -10.03 15.63 1.68
CA PHE A 43 -9.07 16.04 0.65
C PHE A 43 -9.64 15.88 -0.76
N ILE A 44 -10.11 14.67 -1.10
CA ILE A 44 -10.69 14.38 -2.42
C ILE A 44 -11.92 15.26 -2.69
N ALA A 45 -12.83 15.40 -1.71
CA ALA A 45 -14.02 16.21 -1.89
C ALA A 45 -13.69 17.69 -2.12
N ASN A 46 -12.66 18.22 -1.45
CA ASN A 46 -12.20 19.59 -1.66
C ASN A 46 -11.62 19.76 -3.07
N SER A 47 -10.77 18.83 -3.51
CA SER A 47 -10.20 18.85 -4.86
C SER A 47 -11.26 18.73 -5.96
N VAL A 48 -12.34 18.00 -5.74
CA VAL A 48 -13.49 17.96 -6.66
C VAL A 48 -14.23 19.30 -6.70
N ARG A 49 -14.48 19.93 -5.54
CA ARG A 49 -15.13 21.26 -5.50
C ARG A 49 -14.29 22.35 -6.15
N GLU A 50 -12.97 22.25 -6.06
CA GLU A 50 -12.00 23.17 -6.68
C GLU A 50 -11.76 22.87 -8.18
N GLY A 51 -12.35 21.81 -8.73
CA GLY A 51 -12.18 21.44 -10.14
C GLY A 51 -10.83 20.80 -10.49
N LYS A 52 -10.01 20.45 -9.49
CA LYS A 52 -8.71 19.78 -9.67
C LYS A 52 -8.86 18.28 -9.92
N LEU A 53 -10.00 17.69 -9.52
CA LEU A 53 -10.30 16.29 -9.74
C LEU A 53 -11.75 16.13 -10.21
N THR A 54 -11.99 15.24 -11.18
CA THR A 54 -13.36 14.95 -11.60
C THR A 54 -14.12 14.18 -10.51
N GLN A 55 -15.45 14.34 -10.46
CA GLN A 55 -16.27 13.60 -9.49
C GLN A 55 -16.13 12.07 -9.64
N ILE A 56 -16.03 11.58 -10.87
CA ILE A 56 -15.83 10.15 -11.16
C ILE A 56 -14.52 9.67 -10.55
N LYS A 57 -13.40 10.33 -10.86
CA LYS A 57 -12.09 9.94 -10.32
C LYS A 57 -12.02 10.07 -8.80
N GLY A 58 -12.60 11.14 -8.23
CA GLY A 58 -12.69 11.28 -6.78
C GLY A 58 -13.43 10.13 -6.11
N ARG A 59 -14.56 9.71 -6.70
CA ARG A 59 -15.31 8.53 -6.25
C ARG A 59 -14.46 7.26 -6.36
N THR A 60 -13.78 7.06 -7.48
CA THR A 60 -12.92 5.89 -7.72
C THR A 60 -11.80 5.78 -6.67
N TYR A 61 -11.04 6.85 -6.42
CA TYR A 61 -9.97 6.85 -5.42
C TYR A 61 -10.50 6.56 -4.01
N PHE A 62 -11.58 7.22 -3.60
CA PHE A 62 -12.13 7.01 -2.26
C PHE A 62 -12.67 5.58 -2.09
N LYS A 63 -13.38 5.04 -3.09
CA LYS A 63 -13.88 3.65 -3.10
C LYS A 63 -12.73 2.65 -2.99
N GLU A 64 -11.64 2.86 -3.73
CA GLU A 64 -10.48 1.95 -3.71
C GLU A 64 -9.77 1.97 -2.36
N ALA A 65 -9.54 3.15 -1.78
CA ALA A 65 -8.93 3.30 -0.46
C ALA A 65 -9.77 2.64 0.64
N MET A 66 -11.10 2.86 0.60
CA MET A 66 -12.04 2.25 1.52
C MET A 66 -12.07 0.72 1.39
N HIS A 67 -12.18 0.18 0.18
CA HIS A 67 -12.12 -1.27 -0.04
C HIS A 67 -10.82 -1.88 0.50
N ALA A 68 -9.68 -1.22 0.27
CA ALA A 68 -8.39 -1.70 0.77
C ALA A 68 -8.33 -1.73 2.31
N ILE A 69 -8.87 -0.71 2.98
CA ILE A 69 -8.95 -0.67 4.45
C ILE A 69 -9.90 -1.75 5.00
N LEU A 70 -11.09 -1.92 4.41
CA LEU A 70 -12.04 -2.97 4.80
C LEU A 70 -11.44 -4.37 4.59
N PHE A 71 -10.73 -4.58 3.49
CA PHE A 71 -10.00 -5.82 3.23
C PHE A 71 -8.96 -6.08 4.33
N CYS A 72 -8.16 -5.09 4.71
CA CYS A 72 -7.20 -5.21 5.81
C CYS A 72 -7.90 -5.60 7.13
N GLY A 73 -9.08 -5.05 7.41
CA GLY A 73 -9.89 -5.43 8.59
C GLY A 73 -10.36 -6.89 8.51
N ARG A 74 -10.74 -7.36 7.32
CA ARG A 74 -11.19 -8.74 7.09
C ARG A 74 -10.09 -9.78 7.29
N ILE A 75 -8.84 -9.43 6.95
CA ILE A 75 -7.67 -10.29 7.14
C ILE A 75 -6.94 -9.98 8.46
N ASN A 76 -7.53 -9.17 9.34
CA ASN A 76 -6.97 -8.86 10.65
C ASN A 76 -7.19 -10.02 11.63
N ILE A 77 -6.29 -10.11 12.62
CA ILE A 77 -6.44 -11.03 13.75
C ILE A 77 -6.34 -10.17 15.03
N PRO A 78 -7.43 -10.03 15.81
CA PRO A 78 -8.78 -10.54 15.53
C PRO A 78 -9.43 -9.84 14.32
N LEU A 79 -10.38 -10.50 13.67
CA LEU A 79 -11.14 -9.94 12.54
C LEU A 79 -11.90 -8.68 12.97
N ILE A 80 -11.89 -7.66 12.11
CA ILE A 80 -12.59 -6.38 12.35
C ILE A 80 -13.67 -6.22 11.28
N ASN A 81 -14.94 -6.13 11.69
CA ASN A 81 -16.04 -5.91 10.75
C ASN A 81 -16.16 -4.44 10.35
N PRO A 82 -16.68 -4.12 9.16
CA PRO A 82 -16.87 -2.74 8.71
C PRO A 82 -17.67 -1.86 9.68
N GLU A 83 -18.68 -2.44 10.34
CA GLU A 83 -19.52 -1.77 11.35
C GLU A 83 -18.77 -1.39 12.64
N GLU A 84 -17.64 -2.04 12.92
CA GLU A 84 -16.76 -1.73 14.04
C GLU A 84 -15.73 -0.66 13.68
N MET A 85 -15.52 -0.39 12.39
CA MET A 85 -14.47 0.52 11.91
C MET A 85 -14.88 2.00 11.91
N MET A 86 -16.17 2.29 11.98
CA MET A 86 -16.71 3.63 11.85
C MET A 86 -17.99 3.77 12.67
N GLU A 87 -18.36 5.02 12.99
CA GLU A 87 -19.60 5.27 13.72
C GLU A 87 -20.82 4.81 12.93
N HIS A 88 -21.89 4.41 13.62
CA HIS A 88 -23.05 3.78 13.01
C HIS A 88 -23.68 4.62 11.88
N HIS A 89 -23.77 5.94 12.09
CA HIS A 89 -24.31 6.87 11.09
C HIS A 89 -23.42 6.93 9.83
N GLU A 90 -22.10 6.91 10.01
CA GLU A 90 -21.13 6.95 8.91
C GLU A 90 -21.12 5.61 8.16
N PHE A 91 -21.24 4.50 8.87
CA PHE A 91 -21.40 3.17 8.27
C PHE A 91 -22.62 3.10 7.36
N GLN A 92 -23.79 3.53 7.84
CA GLN A 92 -25.01 3.55 7.02
C GLN A 92 -24.82 4.40 5.77
N LEU A 93 -24.36 5.64 5.94
CA LEU A 93 -24.14 6.55 4.81
C LEU A 93 -23.16 5.97 3.77
N LEU A 94 -22.01 5.45 4.21
CA LEU A 94 -20.98 4.95 3.31
C LEU A 94 -21.39 3.63 2.64
N SER A 95 -22.08 2.74 3.35
CA SER A 95 -22.57 1.48 2.79
C SER A 95 -23.69 1.69 1.78
N GLU A 96 -24.54 2.70 1.95
CA GLU A 96 -25.53 3.10 0.95
C GLU A 96 -24.88 3.80 -0.26
N THR A 97 -23.86 4.62 -0.03
CA THR A 97 -23.19 5.37 -1.10
C THR A 97 -22.25 4.50 -1.94
N TYR A 98 -21.61 3.51 -1.31
CA TYR A 98 -20.58 2.64 -1.92
C TYR A 98 -20.83 1.15 -1.61
N PRO A 99 -22.02 0.62 -1.92
CA PRO A 99 -22.42 -0.72 -1.48
C PRO A 99 -21.49 -1.83 -1.96
N ASP A 100 -20.91 -1.67 -3.15
CA ASP A 100 -20.02 -2.65 -3.74
C ASP A 100 -18.70 -2.81 -2.96
N ALA A 101 -18.15 -1.74 -2.39
CA ALA A 101 -16.96 -1.82 -1.53
C ALA A 101 -17.25 -2.66 -0.26
N PHE A 102 -18.42 -2.47 0.35
CA PHE A 102 -18.85 -3.19 1.54
C PHE A 102 -19.31 -4.63 1.26
N GLN A 103 -19.71 -4.94 0.02
CA GLN A 103 -20.08 -6.31 -0.37
C GLN A 103 -18.84 -7.11 -0.79
N LYS A 104 -17.89 -6.48 -1.49
CA LYS A 104 -16.76 -7.15 -2.13
C LYS A 104 -15.53 -7.28 -1.21
N TYR A 105 -15.41 -6.54 -0.10
CA TYR A 105 -14.19 -6.55 0.76
C TYR A 105 -13.75 -7.95 1.26
N SER A 106 -14.69 -8.90 1.35
CA SER A 106 -14.46 -10.27 1.84
C SER A 106 -14.24 -11.32 0.75
N SER A 107 -14.31 -10.92 -0.52
CA SER A 107 -14.18 -11.82 -1.68
C SER A 107 -13.23 -11.29 -2.76
N HIS A 108 -13.04 -9.97 -2.84
CA HIS A 108 -12.21 -9.31 -3.83
C HIS A 108 -10.99 -8.66 -3.16
N LEU A 109 -9.82 -8.91 -3.74
CA LEU A 109 -8.56 -8.33 -3.28
C LEU A 109 -8.44 -6.87 -3.74
N PRO A 110 -7.89 -5.97 -2.91
CA PRO A 110 -7.49 -4.65 -3.39
C PRO A 110 -6.39 -4.81 -4.45
N LYS A 111 -6.22 -3.79 -5.29
CA LYS A 111 -5.07 -3.73 -6.21
C LYS A 111 -3.87 -3.08 -5.52
N ARG A 112 -4.11 -2.13 -4.60
CA ARG A 112 -3.07 -1.34 -3.95
C ARG A 112 -3.35 -1.17 -2.44
N PRO A 113 -2.31 -0.94 -1.62
CA PRO A 113 -2.47 -0.53 -0.23
C PRO A 113 -3.23 0.80 -0.12
N PRO A 114 -3.88 1.09 1.02
CA PRO A 114 -4.64 2.34 1.19
C PRO A 114 -3.83 3.60 0.88
N TYR A 115 -2.58 3.66 1.35
CA TYR A 115 -1.73 4.84 1.12
C TYR A 115 -1.30 5.01 -0.33
N ALA A 116 -1.01 3.93 -1.05
CA ALA A 116 -0.68 3.99 -2.47
C ALA A 116 -1.86 4.55 -3.29
N VAL A 117 -3.11 4.29 -2.86
CA VAL A 117 -4.30 4.92 -3.46
C VAL A 117 -4.31 6.43 -3.22
N LEU A 118 -4.07 6.87 -1.97
CA LEU A 118 -3.97 8.29 -1.61
C LEU A 118 -2.84 9.00 -2.37
N LEU A 119 -1.65 8.41 -2.41
CA LEU A 119 -0.50 8.92 -3.14
C LEU A 119 -0.84 9.13 -4.61
N GLY A 120 -1.52 8.16 -5.24
CA GLY A 120 -2.00 8.30 -6.61
C GLY A 120 -2.97 9.47 -6.80
N ALA A 121 -3.88 9.70 -5.83
CA ALA A 121 -4.78 10.84 -5.87
C ALA A 121 -4.04 12.17 -5.71
N VAL A 122 -3.07 12.24 -4.79
CA VAL A 122 -2.24 13.45 -4.57
C VAL A 122 -1.44 13.80 -5.81
N VAL A 123 -0.76 12.84 -6.42
CA VAL A 123 0.00 13.05 -7.67
C VAL A 123 -0.91 13.49 -8.81
N GLU A 124 -2.13 12.96 -8.90
CA GLU A 124 -3.09 13.41 -9.90
C GLU A 124 -3.57 14.86 -9.67
N ILE A 125 -3.79 15.24 -8.40
CA ILE A 125 -4.32 16.56 -8.04
C ILE A 125 -3.25 17.67 -8.12
N ILE A 126 -2.02 17.35 -7.71
CA ILE A 126 -0.92 18.32 -7.56
C ILE A 126 0.02 18.28 -8.76
N GLY A 127 0.15 17.14 -9.42
CA GLY A 127 1.16 16.88 -10.44
C GLY A 127 2.36 16.11 -9.89
N THR A 128 3.47 16.17 -10.62
CA THR A 128 4.65 15.34 -10.39
C THR A 128 5.78 16.09 -9.69
N ASP A 129 5.58 17.32 -9.19
CA ASP A 129 6.63 18.02 -8.42
C ASP A 129 6.85 17.33 -7.05
N ILE A 130 8.10 16.95 -6.79
CA ILE A 130 8.47 16.21 -5.57
C ILE A 130 8.20 17.02 -4.30
N ASN A 131 8.47 18.32 -4.30
CA ASN A 131 8.33 19.15 -3.11
C ASN A 131 6.86 19.41 -2.80
N GLU A 132 6.04 19.69 -3.81
CA GLU A 132 4.61 19.91 -3.64
C GLU A 132 3.87 18.64 -3.19
N VAL A 133 4.18 17.50 -3.81
CA VAL A 133 3.61 16.19 -3.43
C VAL A 133 3.98 15.85 -1.99
N LEU A 134 5.26 15.95 -1.61
CA LEU A 134 5.71 15.62 -0.25
C LEU A 134 5.17 16.58 0.80
N LYS A 135 5.06 17.88 0.48
CA LYS A 135 4.45 18.85 1.37
C LYS A 135 2.98 18.49 1.63
N CYS A 136 2.21 18.20 0.59
CA CYS A 136 0.82 17.79 0.74
C CYS A 136 0.68 16.49 1.54
N LEU A 137 1.48 15.47 1.23
CA LEU A 137 1.46 14.21 1.98
C LEU A 137 1.85 14.41 3.45
N THR A 138 2.79 15.30 3.74
CA THR A 138 3.18 15.63 5.11
C THR A 138 2.03 16.27 5.87
N ASP A 139 1.34 17.24 5.26
CA ASP A 139 0.17 17.89 5.86
C ASP A 139 -0.98 16.89 6.09
N LEU A 140 -1.27 16.04 5.10
CA LEU A 140 -2.27 14.97 5.23
C LEU A 140 -1.89 13.96 6.31
N ASN A 141 -0.63 13.54 6.37
CA ASN A 141 -0.14 12.59 7.36
C ASN A 141 -0.29 13.13 8.77
N ARG A 142 0.06 14.40 9.00
CA ARG A 142 -0.12 15.09 10.29
C ARG A 142 -1.59 15.05 10.72
N ASP A 143 -2.50 15.33 9.80
CA ASP A 143 -3.93 15.34 10.08
C ASP A 143 -4.51 13.92 10.25
N MET A 144 -3.82 12.89 9.77
CA MET A 144 -4.21 11.49 9.91
C MET A 144 -3.73 10.81 11.19
N LEU A 145 -2.87 11.45 11.98
CA LEU A 145 -2.34 10.88 13.22
C LEU A 145 -3.45 10.71 14.27
N VAL A 146 -3.42 9.58 14.97
CA VAL A 146 -4.30 9.27 16.10
C VAL A 146 -3.49 8.83 17.31
N GLU A 147 -4.06 9.00 18.50
CA GLU A 147 -3.47 8.51 19.73
C GLU A 147 -3.59 6.98 19.81
N PHE A 148 -2.44 6.31 19.88
CA PHE A 148 -2.37 4.88 20.10
C PHE A 148 -2.51 4.55 21.59
N THR A 149 -3.40 3.62 21.88
CA THR A 149 -3.55 3.03 23.22
C THR A 149 -2.56 1.88 23.37
N GLY A 150 -1.80 1.82 24.47
CA GLY A 150 -0.90 0.70 24.82
C GLY A 150 0.53 1.09 25.24
N ASN A 151 0.93 0.70 26.45
CA ASN A 151 2.23 0.89 27.14
C ASN A 151 2.75 2.35 27.32
N ASN A 152 2.55 2.87 28.54
CA ASN A 152 3.22 3.97 29.25
C ASN A 152 3.54 5.33 28.58
N PHE A 153 3.29 5.53 27.28
CA PHE A 153 3.40 6.84 26.65
C PHE A 153 2.34 7.00 25.55
N ASN A 154 1.60 8.10 25.58
CA ASN A 154 0.70 8.49 24.48
C ASN A 154 1.55 8.70 23.22
N LYS A 155 1.46 7.76 22.28
CA LYS A 155 2.18 7.81 21.01
C LYS A 155 1.20 8.17 19.90
N LEU A 156 1.51 9.20 19.13
CA LEU A 156 0.76 9.50 17.91
C LEU A 156 1.24 8.58 16.77
N GLY A 157 0.30 8.10 15.98
CA GLY A 157 0.61 7.23 14.84
C GLY A 157 -0.61 6.94 13.99
N ASN A 158 -0.39 6.28 12.85
CA ASN A 158 -1.46 5.70 12.04
C ASN A 158 -0.90 4.47 11.30
N ILE A 159 -1.59 3.34 11.39
CA ILE A 159 -1.13 2.06 10.82
C ILE A 159 -1.06 2.09 9.28
N PHE A 160 -1.82 2.98 8.64
CA PHE A 160 -1.90 3.09 7.18
C PHE A 160 -0.98 4.16 6.59
N ILE A 161 -0.20 4.87 7.42
CA ILE A 161 0.82 5.82 6.93
C ILE A 161 2.15 5.08 6.76
N PRO A 162 2.86 5.24 5.63
CA PRO A 162 4.15 4.61 5.39
C PRO A 162 5.28 5.32 6.11
N GLU A 163 6.23 4.49 6.51
CA GLU A 163 7.50 4.96 7.02
C GLU A 163 8.41 5.47 5.92
N VAL A 164 8.18 5.12 4.64
CA VAL A 164 9.00 5.55 3.50
C VAL A 164 8.14 5.74 2.24
N ILE A 165 8.39 6.84 1.54
CA ILE A 165 7.94 7.09 0.16
C ILE A 165 9.17 7.11 -0.74
N SER A 166 9.11 6.45 -1.88
CA SER A 166 10.16 6.46 -2.89
C SER A 166 9.70 7.30 -4.06
N CYS A 167 10.61 8.13 -4.57
CA CYS A 167 10.47 8.80 -5.85
C CYS A 167 11.59 8.32 -6.76
N CYS A 168 11.28 7.99 -8.01
CA CYS A 168 12.28 7.77 -9.04
C CYS A 168 11.96 8.55 -10.31
N TYR A 169 12.99 8.88 -11.06
CA TYR A 169 12.87 9.55 -12.35
C TYR A 169 14.03 9.12 -13.24
N LEU A 170 13.96 9.49 -14.51
CA LEU A 170 15.03 9.23 -15.47
C LEU A 170 15.66 10.52 -15.90
N TRP A 171 16.97 10.49 -15.99
CA TRP A 171 17.75 11.52 -16.62
C TRP A 171 18.34 10.97 -17.93
N ASP A 172 17.89 11.52 -19.05
CA ASP A 172 18.47 11.20 -20.35
C ASP A 172 19.75 12.02 -20.53
N VAL A 173 20.90 11.33 -20.50
CA VAL A 173 22.22 11.97 -20.64
C VAL A 173 22.42 12.62 -22.02
N THR A 174 21.68 12.18 -23.04
CA THR A 174 21.79 12.65 -24.43
C THR A 174 20.97 13.92 -24.63
N THR A 175 19.70 13.92 -24.23
CA THR A 175 18.81 15.09 -24.40
C THR A 175 18.96 16.11 -23.26
N LYS A 176 19.57 15.71 -22.13
CA LYS A 176 19.63 16.49 -20.88
C LYS A 176 18.24 16.82 -20.33
N GLU A 177 17.27 15.95 -20.58
CA GLU A 177 15.92 16.10 -20.10
C GLU A 177 15.64 15.10 -18.98
N LYS A 178 14.83 15.55 -18.02
CA LYS A 178 14.32 14.76 -16.92
C LYS A 178 12.89 14.33 -17.24
N THR A 179 12.57 13.06 -17.02
CA THR A 179 11.17 12.61 -17.05
C THR A 179 10.41 13.09 -15.81
N ASP A 180 9.10 12.86 -15.81
CA ASP A 180 8.27 13.03 -14.61
C ASP A 180 8.83 12.24 -13.41
N ASN A 181 8.50 12.71 -12.20
CA ASN A 181 8.75 11.96 -10.98
C ASN A 181 7.67 10.88 -10.80
N TYR A 182 8.13 9.66 -10.56
CA TYR A 182 7.28 8.49 -10.32
C TYR A 182 7.39 8.09 -8.85
N PHE A 183 6.24 8.01 -8.18
CA PHE A 183 6.18 7.78 -6.74
C PHE A 183 5.74 6.36 -6.41
N GLY A 184 6.18 5.87 -5.25
CA GLY A 184 5.77 4.62 -4.66
C GLY A 184 5.78 4.71 -3.14
N ALA A 185 4.89 3.98 -2.47
CA ALA A 185 4.79 4.00 -1.02
C ALA A 185 5.10 2.62 -0.45
N VAL A 186 5.69 2.60 0.76
CA VAL A 186 5.84 1.34 1.48
C VAL A 186 4.46 0.77 1.82
N VAL A 187 4.36 -0.55 1.81
CA VAL A 187 3.16 -1.26 2.24
C VAL A 187 2.92 -1.08 3.75
N SER A 188 2.05 -0.14 4.09
CA SER A 188 1.61 0.14 5.47
C SER A 188 0.40 -0.68 5.87
N VAL A 189 0.66 -1.92 6.28
CA VAL A 189 -0.33 -2.78 6.95
C VAL A 189 0.31 -3.45 8.15
N ARG A 190 -0.48 -3.78 9.18
CA ARG A 190 0.04 -4.34 10.44
C ARG A 190 0.13 -5.86 10.36
N GLY A 191 1.24 -6.40 10.87
CA GLY A 191 1.45 -7.84 10.98
C GLY A 191 2.07 -8.46 9.72
N ARG A 192 2.97 -9.42 9.95
CA ARG A 192 3.76 -10.07 8.89
C ARG A 192 2.88 -10.70 7.81
N GLN A 193 1.84 -11.42 8.20
CA GLN A 193 0.98 -12.13 7.25
C GLN A 193 0.20 -11.17 6.34
N GLN A 194 -0.32 -10.05 6.86
CA GLN A 194 -0.99 -9.04 6.04
C GLN A 194 -0.01 -8.39 5.05
N LYS A 195 1.20 -8.09 5.52
CA LYS A 195 2.27 -7.53 4.66
C LYS A 195 2.62 -8.50 3.53
N GLU A 196 2.81 -9.78 3.83
CA GLU A 196 3.08 -10.81 2.82
C GLU A 196 1.94 -10.92 1.79
N ILE A 197 0.68 -10.92 2.24
CA ILE A 197 -0.51 -10.93 1.37
C ILE A 197 -0.53 -9.70 0.45
N MET A 198 -0.32 -8.51 1.00
CA MET A 198 -0.35 -7.27 0.21
C MET A 198 0.83 -7.20 -0.77
N PHE A 199 2.00 -7.68 -0.38
CA PHE A 199 3.16 -7.77 -1.25
C PHE A 199 2.91 -8.75 -2.42
N ASP A 200 2.27 -9.89 -2.15
CA ASP A 200 1.88 -10.83 -3.18
C ASP A 200 0.82 -10.24 -4.13
N ILE A 201 -0.17 -9.51 -3.60
CA ILE A 201 -1.15 -8.75 -4.39
C ILE A 201 -0.44 -7.81 -5.35
N LEU A 202 0.51 -7.01 -4.84
CA LEU A 202 1.27 -6.06 -5.65
C LEU A 202 2.05 -6.77 -6.76
N CYS A 203 2.75 -7.86 -6.47
CA CYS A 203 3.44 -8.66 -7.50
C CYS A 203 2.49 -9.29 -8.52
N CYS A 204 1.26 -9.61 -8.12
CA CYS A 204 0.30 -10.30 -8.99
C CYS A 204 -0.44 -9.35 -9.93
N GLN A 205 -0.67 -8.10 -9.49
CA GLN A 205 -1.66 -7.22 -10.09
C GLN A 205 -1.17 -5.78 -10.38
N THR A 206 -0.21 -5.25 -9.61
CA THR A 206 0.13 -3.83 -9.67
C THR A 206 1.52 -3.58 -10.19
N TRP A 207 2.53 -4.25 -9.64
CA TRP A 207 3.91 -4.05 -10.08
C TRP A 207 4.13 -4.55 -11.50
N HIS A 208 5.03 -3.87 -12.21
CA HIS A 208 5.42 -4.24 -13.55
C HIS A 208 5.98 -5.67 -13.55
N LEU A 209 5.65 -6.47 -14.57
CA LEU A 209 6.01 -7.90 -14.62
C LEU A 209 7.50 -8.15 -14.36
N TYR A 210 8.36 -7.27 -14.88
CA TYR A 210 9.80 -7.33 -14.67
C TYR A 210 10.20 -7.09 -13.21
N ILE A 211 9.63 -6.08 -12.56
CA ILE A 211 9.85 -5.80 -11.14
C ILE A 211 9.34 -6.96 -10.27
N SER A 212 8.12 -7.45 -10.54
CA SER A 212 7.56 -8.59 -9.81
C SER A 212 8.43 -9.84 -9.96
N SER A 213 8.93 -10.10 -11.16
CA SER A 213 9.82 -11.23 -11.40
C SER A 213 11.15 -11.08 -10.67
N ALA A 214 11.73 -9.88 -10.68
CA ALA A 214 12.99 -9.60 -10.01
C ALA A 214 12.90 -9.81 -8.50
N VAL A 215 11.82 -9.33 -7.91
CA VAL A 215 11.49 -9.55 -6.50
C VAL A 215 11.37 -11.04 -6.19
N CYS A 216 10.67 -11.83 -7.01
CA CYS A 216 10.55 -13.27 -6.82
C CYS A 216 11.90 -13.99 -6.91
N ILE A 217 12.73 -13.62 -7.90
CA ILE A 217 14.04 -14.23 -8.11
C ILE A 217 14.95 -13.91 -6.93
N SER A 218 14.96 -12.65 -6.49
CA SER A 218 15.79 -12.22 -5.37
C SER A 218 15.38 -12.93 -4.07
N LYS A 219 14.07 -13.04 -3.77
CA LYS A 219 13.61 -13.78 -2.57
C LYS A 219 13.98 -15.27 -2.60
N LYS A 220 14.02 -15.90 -3.78
CA LYS A 220 14.24 -17.35 -3.91
C LYS A 220 15.71 -17.73 -4.04
N PHE A 221 16.49 -16.91 -4.72
CA PHE A 221 17.86 -17.24 -5.15
C PHE A 221 18.91 -16.25 -4.65
N ASN A 222 18.50 -15.17 -3.99
CA ASN A 222 19.40 -14.09 -3.52
C ASN A 222 20.27 -13.53 -4.65
N LYS A 223 19.67 -13.32 -5.82
CA LYS A 223 20.35 -12.85 -7.04
C LYS A 223 19.76 -11.54 -7.54
N ILE A 224 20.63 -10.68 -8.04
CA ILE A 224 20.29 -9.51 -8.83
C ILE A 224 19.80 -10.00 -10.19
N SER A 225 18.64 -9.51 -10.62
CA SER A 225 17.95 -10.04 -11.80
C SER A 225 17.65 -8.98 -12.86
N LEU A 226 17.84 -7.70 -12.55
CA LEU A 226 17.55 -6.58 -13.44
C LEU A 226 18.71 -5.61 -13.51
N ARG A 227 19.01 -5.17 -14.72
CA ARG A 227 19.96 -4.08 -14.98
C ARG A 227 19.33 -3.08 -15.94
N PHE A 228 19.46 -1.80 -15.59
CA PHE A 228 19.10 -0.69 -16.48
C PHE A 228 20.29 -0.33 -17.38
N SER A 229 19.97 0.20 -18.56
CA SER A 229 20.97 0.70 -19.53
C SER A 229 21.86 1.77 -18.89
N PRO A 230 23.18 1.77 -19.13
CA PRO A 230 24.10 2.77 -18.56
C PRO A 230 23.77 4.23 -18.92
N GLU A 231 23.09 4.45 -20.04
CA GLU A 231 22.66 5.77 -20.51
C GLU A 231 21.46 6.32 -19.73
N LEU A 232 20.80 5.47 -18.93
CA LEU A 232 19.66 5.85 -18.10
C LEU A 232 20.14 5.96 -16.65
N GLN A 233 20.17 7.19 -16.13
CA GLN A 233 20.37 7.40 -14.70
C GLN A 233 19.01 7.41 -14.02
N ILE A 234 18.88 6.57 -12.99
CA ILE A 234 17.74 6.58 -12.09
C ILE A 234 18.22 7.10 -10.76
N GLU A 235 17.66 8.22 -10.33
CA GLU A 235 17.82 8.68 -8.97
C GLU A 235 16.63 8.21 -8.15
N VAL A 236 16.89 7.60 -7.01
CA VAL A 236 15.87 7.19 -6.05
C VAL A 236 15.98 8.09 -4.84
N VAL A 237 14.94 8.88 -4.61
CA VAL A 237 14.83 9.72 -3.43
C VAL A 237 13.90 9.02 -2.44
N ASP A 238 14.48 8.50 -1.36
CA ASP A 238 13.73 8.00 -0.22
C ASP A 238 13.32 9.21 0.62
N THR A 239 12.02 9.45 0.74
CA THR A 239 11.47 10.64 1.37
C THR A 239 10.54 10.27 2.50
N ILE A 240 10.85 10.88 3.64
CA ILE A 240 10.24 10.71 4.95
C ILE A 240 10.60 9.36 5.55
N HIS A 241 11.45 9.34 6.58
CA HIS A 241 11.24 8.43 7.69
C HIS A 241 10.21 9.11 8.58
N SER A 242 9.01 8.54 8.72
CA SER A 242 8.10 9.02 9.77
C SER A 242 8.64 8.52 11.11
N SER A 243 9.78 9.05 11.56
CA SER A 243 10.23 8.82 12.92
C SER A 243 9.10 9.33 13.81
N GLN A 244 8.64 8.48 14.73
CA GLN A 244 7.58 8.82 15.66
C GLN A 244 7.93 9.95 16.64
N TYR A 245 9.05 10.65 16.44
CA TYR A 245 9.41 11.86 17.15
C TYR A 245 10.18 12.77 16.18
N ASP A 246 9.86 14.06 16.27
CA ASP A 246 10.38 15.23 15.53
C ASP A 246 9.77 15.53 14.15
N LEU A 247 9.24 16.76 14.01
CA LEU A 247 8.87 17.36 12.73
C LEU A 247 10.04 17.22 11.74
N PRO A 248 9.76 17.04 10.43
CA PRO A 248 10.79 16.72 9.44
C PRO A 248 11.87 17.81 9.38
N SER A 249 13.05 17.50 9.90
CA SER A 249 14.29 18.18 9.59
C SER A 249 14.77 17.72 8.21
N GLY A 250 14.19 18.29 7.17
CA GLY A 250 14.73 18.27 5.81
C GLY A 250 14.55 16.98 5.02
N VAL A 251 14.59 17.13 3.70
CA VAL A 251 14.72 16.05 2.73
C VAL A 251 16.06 15.37 3.00
N GLN A 252 16.04 14.14 3.51
CA GLN A 252 17.25 13.32 3.49
C GLN A 252 17.36 12.72 2.09
N VAL A 253 18.00 13.46 1.18
CA VAL A 253 18.36 12.90 -0.12
C VAL A 253 19.32 11.75 0.18
N CYS A 254 18.88 10.52 -0.04
CA CYS A 254 19.78 9.39 -0.08
C CYS A 254 20.60 9.51 -1.37
N ASN A 255 21.58 10.41 -1.33
CA ASN A 255 22.58 10.55 -2.37
C ASN A 255 23.34 9.23 -2.41
N SER A 256 22.91 8.31 -3.25
CA SER A 256 23.71 7.15 -3.63
C SER A 256 24.93 7.53 -4.47
N PHE A 257 25.28 8.84 -4.51
CA PHE A 257 26.56 9.42 -4.91
C PHE A 257 27.70 9.00 -3.97
N GLU A 258 28.08 7.73 -4.04
CA GLU A 258 29.51 7.43 -4.02
C GLU A 258 29.90 7.11 -5.45
N SER A 259 30.78 7.96 -5.96
CA SER A 259 31.43 8.01 -7.26
C SER A 259 31.81 6.63 -7.81
N SER A 260 30.87 6.00 -8.49
CA SER A 260 31.15 4.94 -9.47
C SER A 260 30.18 5.12 -10.63
N PRO A 261 30.67 5.25 -11.89
CA PRO A 261 29.81 5.23 -13.08
C PRO A 261 29.11 3.87 -13.27
N TYR A 262 29.36 2.91 -12.38
CA TYR A 262 28.72 1.60 -12.29
C TYR A 262 28.18 1.41 -10.87
N LYS A 263 26.95 1.86 -10.61
CA LYS A 263 26.19 1.38 -9.45
C LYS A 263 24.97 0.66 -10.01
N LEU A 264 24.94 -0.67 -9.84
CA LEU A 264 23.78 -1.47 -10.18
C LEU A 264 22.59 -0.86 -9.42
N CYS A 265 21.58 -0.39 -10.16
CA CYS A 265 20.29 0.06 -9.59
C CYS A 265 19.51 -1.07 -8.85
N PHE A 266 20.15 -2.21 -8.62
CA PHE A 266 19.55 -3.43 -8.08
C PHE A 266 20.52 -4.21 -7.18
N ASP A 267 21.36 -3.55 -6.37
CA ASP A 267 21.91 -4.20 -5.17
C ASP A 267 20.80 -4.34 -4.10
N ILE A 268 19.70 -5.02 -4.44
CA ILE A 268 18.69 -5.44 -3.48
C ILE A 268 19.28 -6.64 -2.73
N TYR A 269 20.11 -6.37 -1.74
CA TYR A 269 20.51 -7.38 -0.76
C TYR A 269 19.27 -7.73 0.09
N ILE A 270 18.47 -8.72 -0.36
CA ILE A 270 17.43 -9.37 0.46
C ILE A 270 18.08 -10.37 1.43
N ASN A 271 19.16 -9.96 2.12
CA ASN A 271 19.82 -10.78 3.12
C ASN A 271 19.32 -10.50 4.54
N ASN A 272 18.32 -9.62 4.70
CA ASN A 272 17.78 -9.31 6.01
C ASN A 272 16.24 -9.24 5.96
N PRO A 273 15.51 -10.07 6.73
CA PRO A 273 14.04 -10.02 6.81
C PRO A 273 13.50 -8.67 7.31
N TYR A 274 14.36 -7.82 7.90
CA TYR A 274 14.02 -6.45 8.29
C TYR A 274 14.11 -5.42 7.16
N PHE A 275 14.73 -5.76 6.02
CA PHE A 275 14.90 -4.86 4.85
C PHE A 275 13.84 -5.06 3.74
N GLU A 276 12.85 -5.93 3.95
CA GLU A 276 11.76 -6.15 2.98
C GLU A 276 10.86 -4.90 2.77
N PHE A 277 10.94 -3.90 3.65
CA PHE A 277 9.98 -2.79 3.73
C PHE A 277 10.31 -1.65 2.75
N ASP A 278 11.55 -1.16 2.68
CA ASP A 278 11.97 -0.10 1.75
C ASP A 278 11.88 -0.51 0.28
N ILE A 279 12.00 -1.82 0.01
CA ILE A 279 11.94 -2.37 -1.35
C ILE A 279 10.57 -2.12 -1.98
N SER A 280 9.49 -2.13 -1.19
CA SER A 280 8.14 -2.02 -1.74
C SER A 280 7.87 -0.65 -2.36
N ALA A 281 8.32 0.44 -1.73
CA ALA A 281 8.21 1.78 -2.30
C ALA A 281 9.01 1.92 -3.59
N LYS A 282 10.25 1.39 -3.61
CA LYS A 282 11.12 1.40 -4.81
C LYS A 282 10.54 0.57 -5.95
N CYS A 283 10.00 -0.60 -5.65
CA CYS A 283 9.33 -1.44 -6.63
C CYS A 283 8.09 -0.77 -7.22
N GLU A 284 7.32 -0.05 -6.40
CA GLU A 284 6.16 0.69 -6.88
C GLU A 284 6.58 1.87 -7.78
N SER A 285 7.49 2.74 -7.33
CA SER A 285 7.97 3.89 -8.13
C SER A 285 8.57 3.44 -9.47
N LEU A 286 9.44 2.42 -9.46
CA LEU A 286 10.01 1.84 -10.67
C LEU A 286 8.94 1.20 -11.57
N SER A 287 7.92 0.56 -10.98
CA SER A 287 6.82 0.00 -11.79
C SER A 287 6.07 1.10 -12.52
N GLN A 288 5.77 2.22 -11.86
CA GLN A 288 5.13 3.38 -12.49
C GLN A 288 5.98 3.94 -13.63
N LEU A 289 7.29 4.09 -13.41
CA LEU A 289 8.24 4.52 -14.43
C LEU A 289 8.22 3.60 -15.65
N LEU A 290 8.23 2.27 -15.45
CA LEU A 290 8.21 1.30 -16.55
C LEU A 290 6.88 1.28 -17.31
N TYR A 291 5.75 1.48 -16.62
CA TYR A 291 4.45 1.60 -17.29
C TYR A 291 4.36 2.86 -18.14
N ALA A 292 4.87 3.98 -17.66
CA ALA A 292 4.88 5.24 -18.39
C ALA A 292 5.88 5.24 -19.55
N ASN A 293 7.01 4.52 -19.42
CA ASN A 293 8.12 4.55 -20.37
C ASN A 293 8.40 3.16 -20.93
N ARG A 294 7.49 2.65 -21.78
CA ARG A 294 7.59 1.30 -22.35
C ARG A 294 8.91 1.00 -23.06
N GLN A 295 9.49 1.99 -23.74
CA GLN A 295 10.78 1.86 -24.42
C GLN A 295 11.93 1.50 -23.47
N ILE A 296 11.82 1.88 -22.20
CA ILE A 296 12.81 1.56 -21.17
C ILE A 296 12.64 0.13 -20.70
N ALA A 297 11.39 -0.33 -20.57
CA ALA A 297 11.11 -1.72 -20.28
C ALA A 297 11.70 -2.65 -21.37
N GLU A 298 11.66 -2.23 -22.64
CA GLU A 298 12.23 -2.98 -23.77
C GLU A 298 13.77 -3.03 -23.76
N LYS A 299 14.42 -2.05 -23.12
CA LYS A 299 15.89 -1.97 -22.97
C LYS A 299 16.39 -2.59 -21.66
N LEU A 300 15.52 -3.17 -20.84
CA LEU A 300 15.94 -3.83 -19.60
C LEU A 300 16.68 -5.13 -19.90
N GLU A 301 17.87 -5.27 -19.31
CA GLU A 301 18.64 -6.50 -19.40
C GLU A 301 18.33 -7.41 -18.22
N PHE A 302 17.90 -8.63 -18.54
CA PHE A 302 17.74 -9.71 -17.55
C PHE A 302 19.03 -10.49 -17.42
N LEU A 303 19.59 -10.49 -16.22
CA LEU A 303 20.83 -11.21 -15.92
C LEU A 303 20.65 -12.75 -15.93
N ASP A 304 19.41 -13.24 -15.79
CA ASP A 304 19.09 -14.68 -15.88
C ASP A 304 17.70 -14.89 -16.49
N THR A 305 17.65 -15.02 -17.82
CA THR A 305 16.41 -15.21 -18.60
C THR A 305 15.78 -16.58 -18.41
N SER A 306 16.53 -17.56 -17.90
CA SER A 306 16.05 -18.94 -17.68
C SER A 306 14.98 -19.03 -16.58
N ILE A 307 14.94 -18.06 -15.66
CA ILE A 307 14.03 -18.03 -14.51
C ILE A 307 12.72 -17.29 -14.82
N LEU A 308 12.70 -16.48 -15.90
CA LEU A 308 11.78 -15.37 -16.04
C LEU A 308 10.34 -15.74 -16.41
N MET A 309 10.11 -16.78 -17.20
CA MET A 309 8.90 -16.77 -18.04
C MET A 309 7.66 -17.51 -17.51
N ASN A 310 7.73 -18.42 -16.53
CA ASN A 310 6.51 -19.14 -16.10
C ASN A 310 6.40 -19.51 -14.61
N SER A 311 7.50 -19.45 -13.83
CA SER A 311 7.48 -19.99 -12.46
C SER A 311 7.10 -18.98 -11.38
N THR A 312 7.42 -17.69 -11.55
CA THR A 312 7.36 -16.68 -10.48
C THR A 312 5.94 -16.19 -10.19
N LYS A 313 5.19 -15.75 -11.22
CA LYS A 313 3.80 -15.30 -11.06
C LYS A 313 2.92 -16.43 -10.51
N LEU A 314 3.03 -17.64 -11.07
CA LEU A 314 2.28 -18.79 -10.57
C LEU A 314 2.62 -19.14 -9.10
N THR A 315 3.88 -18.97 -8.70
CA THR A 315 4.32 -19.21 -7.32
C THR A 315 3.70 -18.18 -6.36
N ASN A 316 3.72 -16.88 -6.69
CA ASN A 316 3.09 -15.85 -5.87
C ASN A 316 1.58 -16.04 -5.79
N TYR A 317 0.91 -16.37 -6.90
CA TYR A 317 -0.53 -16.65 -6.90
C TYR A 317 -0.89 -17.83 -5.98
N LYS A 318 -0.08 -18.89 -5.98
CA LYS A 318 -0.25 -20.04 -5.07
C LYS A 318 -0.04 -19.64 -3.61
N ARG A 319 1.04 -18.90 -3.32
CA ARG A 319 1.33 -18.41 -1.97
C ARG A 319 0.22 -17.50 -1.45
N LEU A 320 -0.20 -16.53 -2.25
CA LEU A 320 -1.33 -15.63 -1.95
C LEU A 320 -2.60 -16.42 -1.63
N LYS A 321 -2.97 -17.37 -2.49
CA LYS A 321 -4.17 -18.20 -2.28
C LYS A 321 -4.08 -19.01 -0.98
N ASN A 322 -2.90 -19.54 -0.65
CA ASN A 322 -2.70 -20.28 0.59
C ASN A 322 -2.80 -19.38 1.82
N ASN A 323 -2.12 -18.23 1.82
CA ASN A 323 -2.15 -17.27 2.92
C ASN A 323 -3.56 -16.73 3.18
N LEU A 324 -4.34 -16.48 2.13
CA LEU A 324 -5.74 -16.06 2.24
C LEU A 324 -6.63 -17.17 2.83
N LYS A 325 -6.42 -18.44 2.45
CA LYS A 325 -7.16 -19.57 3.04
C LYS A 325 -6.91 -19.74 4.53
N LEU A 326 -5.67 -19.50 4.98
CA LEU A 326 -5.31 -19.56 6.40
C LEU A 326 -6.06 -18.51 7.23
N LEU A 327 -6.54 -17.43 6.60
CA LEU A 327 -7.34 -16.37 7.23
C LEU A 327 -8.84 -16.50 6.95
N GLU A 328 -9.26 -17.67 6.44
CA GLU A 328 -10.64 -17.96 6.06
C GLU A 328 -11.22 -16.93 5.07
N PHE A 329 -10.37 -16.30 4.26
CA PHE A 329 -10.80 -15.38 3.22
C PHE A 329 -11.40 -16.16 2.04
N ASN A 330 -12.49 -15.65 1.46
CA ASN A 330 -13.19 -16.34 0.37
C ASN A 330 -12.40 -16.24 -0.94
N VAL A 331 -11.50 -17.21 -1.15
CA VAL A 331 -10.80 -17.40 -2.41
C VAL A 331 -11.61 -18.37 -3.26
N GLY A 332 -12.40 -17.85 -4.20
CA GLY A 332 -13.12 -18.69 -5.16
C GLY A 332 -12.20 -19.58 -6.03
N GLN A 333 -12.72 -20.05 -7.17
CA GLN A 333 -11.90 -20.79 -8.13
C GLN A 333 -10.70 -19.95 -8.61
N HIS A 334 -10.95 -18.66 -8.88
CA HIS A 334 -9.95 -17.66 -9.26
C HIS A 334 -9.90 -16.53 -8.23
N LEU A 335 -8.73 -15.91 -8.06
CA LEU A 335 -8.61 -14.69 -7.28
C LEU A 335 -9.31 -13.55 -8.04
N GLN A 336 -10.19 -12.84 -7.36
CA GLN A 336 -10.88 -11.68 -7.91
C GLN A 336 -10.26 -10.42 -7.31
N PHE A 337 -10.09 -9.39 -8.14
CA PHE A 337 -9.60 -8.08 -7.69
C PHE A 337 -10.74 -7.06 -7.80
N TYR A 338 -10.79 -6.17 -6.83
CA TYR A 338 -11.81 -5.14 -6.77
C TYR A 338 -11.59 -4.12 -7.89
N ASP A 339 -12.69 -3.79 -8.59
CA ASP A 339 -12.73 -2.73 -9.57
C ASP A 339 -13.65 -1.61 -9.06
N PRO A 340 -13.11 -0.45 -8.67
CA PRO A 340 -13.92 0.67 -8.19
C PRO A 340 -14.86 1.28 -9.26
N ASN A 341 -14.68 0.96 -10.54
CA ASN A 341 -15.49 1.48 -11.64
C ASN A 341 -16.63 0.54 -12.08
N GLY A 342 -16.65 -0.71 -11.61
CA GLY A 342 -17.63 -1.74 -12.01
C GLY A 342 -18.59 -2.17 -10.91
#